data_AF-A0A2U9ICT4-F1
#
_entry.id   AF-A0A2U9ICT4-F1
#
_cell.length_a   1.000
_cell.length_b   1.000
_cell.length_c   1.000
_cell.angle_alpha   90.00
_cell.angle_beta   90.00
_cell.angle_gamma   90.00
#
_symmetry.space_group_name_H-M   'P 1'
#
loop_
_entity.id
_entity.type
_entity.pdbx_description
1 polymer ?
#
loop_
_entity_poly.entity_id
_entity_poly.type
_entity_poly.pdbx_seq_one_letter_code
_entity_poly.pdbx_strand_id
1 'polypeptide(L)'
;MNEAKLRFWFYVAGILTAIFLAVHLSMLFITPLNFVERTSTTTVDYYLRNYFYDTALSLLLIFAFIHATLGVRRTLHDYGIKNTKGVVITMFAILFILLYFLFTSFV
;
A
#
# COMPACT_ATOMS: atom_id res chain seq x y z
N MET A 1 -12.37 17.81 -6.39
CA MET A 1 -12.25 16.73 -7.39
C MET A 1 -13.66 16.24 -7.72
N ASN A 2 -14.01 16.12 -9.01
CA ASN A 2 -15.27 15.51 -9.45
C ASN A 2 -15.25 14.01 -9.08
N GLU A 3 -16.38 13.45 -8.65
CA GLU A 3 -16.52 12.06 -8.22
C GLU A 3 -16.10 11.06 -9.31
N ALA A 4 -16.29 11.41 -10.58
CA ALA A 4 -15.80 10.61 -11.72
C ALA A 4 -14.27 10.46 -11.72
N LYS A 5 -13.53 11.55 -11.44
CA LYS A 5 -12.06 11.52 -11.35
C LYS A 5 -11.60 10.67 -10.17
N LEU A 6 -12.32 10.74 -9.04
CA LEU A 6 -11.98 9.93 -7.87
C LEU A 6 -12.19 8.44 -8.13
N ARG A 7 -13.31 8.07 -8.78
CA ARG A 7 -13.57 6.69 -9.19
C ARG A 7 -12.49 6.16 -10.12
N PHE A 8 -12.05 6.97 -11.08
CA PHE A 8 -10.94 6.61 -11.97
C PHE A 8 -9.67 6.27 -11.18
N TRP A 9 -9.23 7.16 -10.28
CA TRP A 9 -8.04 6.92 -9.47
C TRP A 9 -8.17 5.72 -8.54
N PHE A 10 -9.35 5.49 -7.98
CA PHE A 10 -9.63 4.30 -7.17
C PHE A 10 -9.42 3.01 -7.95
N TYR A 11 -9.92 2.94 -9.20
CA TYR A 11 -9.76 1.75 -10.04
C TYR A 11 -8.32 1.56 -10.50
N VAL A 12 -7.64 2.62 -10.94
CA VAL A 12 -6.22 2.55 -11.33
C VAL A 12 -5.37 2.05 -10.17
N ALA A 13 -5.52 2.63 -8.97
CA ALA A 13 -4.80 2.21 -7.79
C ALA A 13 -5.13 0.75 -7.41
N GLY A 14 -6.39 0.32 -7.56
CA GLY A 14 -6.81 -1.06 -7.30
C GLY A 14 -6.16 -2.08 -8.25
N ILE A 15 -6.12 -1.77 -9.55
CA ILE A 15 -5.46 -2.61 -10.56
C ILE A 15 -3.97 -2.74 -10.25
N LEU A 16 -3.30 -1.61 -10.00
CA LEU A 16 -1.86 -1.61 -9.68
C LEU A 16 -1.59 -2.38 -8.37
N THR A 17 -2.41 -2.18 -7.34
CA THR A 17 -2.33 -2.95 -6.08
C THR A 17 -2.44 -4.44 -6.35
N ALA A 18 -3.41 -4.89 -7.17
CA ALA A 18 -3.58 -6.30 -7.49
C ALA A 18 -2.36 -6.89 -8.21
N ILE A 19 -1.77 -6.15 -9.15
CA ILE A 19 -0.56 -6.58 -9.87
C ILE A 19 0.61 -6.76 -8.90
N PHE A 20 0.91 -5.74 -8.08
CA PHE A 20 2.04 -5.83 -7.16
C PHE A 20 1.78 -6.82 -6.01
N LEU A 21 0.53 -6.97 -5.57
CA LEU A 21 0.15 -7.98 -4.59
C LEU A 21 0.38 -9.38 -5.14
N ALA A 22 0.05 -9.63 -6.42
CA ALA A 22 0.34 -10.92 -7.05
C ALA A 22 1.85 -11.21 -7.08
N VAL A 23 2.69 -10.21 -7.36
CA VAL A 23 4.16 -10.33 -7.29
C VAL A 23 4.63 -10.60 -5.85
N HIS A 24 4.06 -9.92 -4.86
CA HIS A 24 4.41 -10.15 -3.47
C HIS A 24 4.00 -11.55 -3.00
N LEU A 25 2.78 -12.00 -3.32
CA LEU A 25 2.28 -13.32 -2.96
C LEU A 25 2.99 -14.44 -3.72
N SER A 26 3.44 -14.21 -4.96
CA SER A 26 4.22 -15.22 -5.69
C SER A 26 5.57 -15.45 -5.01
N MET A 27 6.31 -14.39 -4.67
CA MET A 27 7.53 -14.47 -3.85
C MET A 27 7.24 -15.02 -2.45
N LEU A 28 6.07 -14.63 -1.94
CA LEU A 28 5.36 -15.13 -0.77
C LEU A 28 5.46 -16.64 -0.72
N PHE A 29 4.68 -17.28 -1.59
CA PHE A 29 4.21 -18.66 -1.53
C PHE A 29 4.91 -19.64 -2.46
N ILE A 30 5.65 -19.20 -3.49
CA ILE A 30 6.36 -20.09 -4.42
C ILE A 30 7.63 -20.67 -3.79
N THR A 31 8.24 -19.94 -2.84
CA THR A 31 9.42 -20.44 -2.13
C THR A 31 9.04 -21.59 -1.21
N PRO A 32 9.69 -22.78 -1.28
CA PRO A 32 9.36 -23.96 -0.48
C PRO A 32 9.91 -23.85 0.96
N LEU A 33 9.65 -22.72 1.61
CA LEU A 33 9.94 -22.48 3.02
C LEU A 33 8.65 -22.58 3.83
N ASN A 34 8.76 -23.03 5.07
CA ASN A 34 7.63 -22.94 5.99
C ASN A 34 7.32 -21.46 6.32
N PHE A 35 6.13 -21.19 6.89
CA PHE A 35 5.71 -19.82 7.17
C PHE A 35 6.65 -19.06 8.12
N VAL A 36 7.23 -19.74 9.10
CA VAL A 36 8.12 -19.11 10.08
C VAL A 36 9.44 -18.68 9.43
N GLU A 37 10.03 -19.54 8.61
CA GLU A 37 11.27 -19.26 7.90
C GLU A 37 11.09 -18.16 6.85
N ARG A 38 9.99 -18.19 6.08
CA ARG A 38 9.76 -17.22 5.01
C ARG A 38 9.55 -15.78 5.51
N THR A 39 9.06 -15.61 6.75
CA THR A 39 8.85 -14.31 7.39
C THR A 39 9.96 -13.96 8.38
N SER A 40 11.01 -14.76 8.48
CA SER A 40 12.17 -14.46 9.31
C SER A 40 12.88 -13.20 8.81
N THR A 41 13.47 -12.43 9.71
CA THR A 41 14.20 -11.21 9.36
C THR A 41 15.31 -11.48 8.35
N THR A 42 16.06 -12.57 8.54
CA THR A 42 17.13 -12.99 7.62
C THR A 42 16.64 -13.21 6.19
N THR A 43 15.52 -13.93 6.03
CA THR A 43 14.94 -14.20 4.71
C THR A 43 14.36 -12.94 4.09
N VAL A 44 13.67 -12.11 4.87
CA VAL A 44 13.14 -10.82 4.40
C VAL A 44 14.28 -9.92 3.92
N ASP A 45 15.33 -9.74 4.72
CA ASP A 45 16.50 -8.92 4.36
C ASP A 45 17.18 -9.44 3.09
N TYR A 46 17.26 -10.76 2.92
CA TYR A 46 17.80 -11.37 1.71
C TYR A 46 16.99 -11.00 0.46
N TYR A 47 15.66 -11.10 0.53
CA TYR A 47 14.79 -10.73 -0.60
C TYR A 47 14.76 -9.22 -0.85
N LEU A 48 14.84 -8.39 0.18
CA LEU A 48 14.89 -6.92 0.05
C LEU A 48 16.19 -6.42 -0.60
N ARG A 49 17.25 -7.22 -0.66
CA ARG A 49 18.45 -6.89 -1.46
C ARG A 49 18.16 -6.86 -2.97
N ASN A 50 17.10 -7.53 -3.43
CA ASN A 50 16.68 -7.43 -4.81
C ASN A 50 15.97 -6.09 -5.03
N TYR A 51 16.68 -5.14 -5.66
CA TYR A 51 16.17 -3.80 -5.97
C TYR A 51 14.79 -3.79 -6.65
N PHE A 52 14.52 -4.73 -7.57
CA PHE A 52 13.23 -4.80 -8.25
C PHE A 52 12.11 -5.24 -7.31
N TYR A 53 12.39 -6.19 -6.42
CA TYR A 53 11.41 -6.66 -5.44
C TYR A 53 11.13 -5.59 -4.38
N ASP A 54 12.16 -4.94 -3.87
CA ASP A 54 12.03 -3.81 -2.94
C ASP A 54 11.23 -2.65 -3.55
N THR A 55 11.53 -2.29 -4.80
CA THR A 55 10.76 -1.29 -5.57
C THR A 55 9.30 -1.73 -5.72
N ALA A 56 9.04 -2.99 -6.05
CA ALA A 56 7.68 -3.52 -6.19
C ALA A 56 6.90 -3.47 -4.87
N LEU A 57 7.54 -3.74 -3.72
CA LEU A 57 6.92 -3.62 -2.41
C LEU A 57 6.64 -2.16 -2.03
N SER A 58 7.56 -1.25 -2.34
CA SER A 58 7.36 0.19 -2.13
C SER A 58 6.17 0.71 -2.96
N LEU A 59 6.07 0.29 -4.23
CA LEU A 59 4.93 0.62 -5.09
C LEU A 59 3.64 -0.03 -4.59
N LEU A 60 3.68 -1.29 -4.14
CA LEU A 60 2.54 -1.96 -3.52
C LEU A 60 2.01 -1.15 -2.34
N LEU A 61 2.90 -0.73 -1.42
CA LEU A 61 2.54 0.07 -0.26
C LEU A 61 1.81 1.35 -0.68
N ILE A 62 2.39 2.11 -1.62
CA ILE A 62 1.81 3.37 -2.10
C ILE A 62 0.44 3.14 -2.73
N PHE A 63 0.31 2.21 -3.67
CA PHE A 63 -0.96 1.99 -4.37
C PHE A 63 -2.03 1.38 -3.48
N ALA A 64 -1.67 0.44 -2.60
CA ALA A 64 -2.58 -0.13 -1.62
C ALA A 64 -3.11 0.95 -0.68
N PHE A 65 -2.23 1.83 -0.20
CA PHE A 65 -2.61 2.94 0.66
C PHE A 65 -3.57 3.92 -0.04
N ILE A 66 -3.26 4.31 -1.28
CA ILE A 66 -4.13 5.17 -2.09
C ILE A 66 -5.49 4.50 -2.30
N HIS A 67 -5.49 3.24 -2.73
CA HIS A 67 -6.71 2.49 -3.00
C HIS A 67 -7.59 2.38 -1.75
N ALA A 68 -7.00 1.99 -0.60
CA ALA A 68 -7.70 1.91 0.67
C ALA A 68 -8.25 3.26 1.12
N THR A 69 -7.45 4.33 1.04
CA THR A 69 -7.86 5.70 1.43
C THR A 69 -9.04 6.20 0.59
N LEU A 70 -8.99 5.99 -0.73
CA LEU A 70 -10.07 6.35 -1.63
C LEU A 70 -11.31 5.48 -1.39
N GLY A 71 -11.12 4.19 -1.09
CA GLY A 71 -12.19 3.27 -0.69
C GLY A 71 -12.91 3.75 0.57
N VAL A 72 -12.17 4.04 1.64
CA VAL A 72 -12.72 4.57 2.89
C VAL A 72 -13.49 5.88 2.64
N ARG A 73 -12.91 6.83 1.90
CA ARG A 73 -13.61 8.08 1.57
C ARG A 73 -14.96 7.81 0.86
N ARG A 74 -14.98 6.90 -0.11
CA ARG A 74 -16.20 6.54 -0.85
C ARG A 74 -17.23 5.91 0.08
N THR A 75 -16.82 4.93 0.88
CA THR A 75 -17.68 4.28 1.87
C THR A 75 -18.31 5.32 2.81
N LEU A 76 -17.52 6.22 3.38
CA LEU A 76 -18.03 7.28 4.27
C LEU A 76 -18.98 8.24 3.54
N HIS A 77 -18.71 8.54 2.27
CA HIS A 77 -19.58 9.39 1.45
C HIS A 77 -20.93 8.71 1.20
N ASP A 78 -20.91 7.41 0.89
CA ASP A 78 -22.11 6.61 0.64
C ASP A 78 -22.97 6.45 1.92
N TYR A 79 -22.34 6.48 3.11
CA TYR A 79 -23.02 6.58 4.41
C TYR A 79 -23.55 7.98 4.76
N GLY A 80 -23.38 8.98 3.87
CA GLY A 80 -23.88 10.34 4.10
C GLY A 80 -23.04 11.19 5.06
N ILE A 81 -21.81 10.76 5.40
CA ILE A 81 -20.92 11.51 6.29
C ILE A 81 -20.43 12.77 5.57
N LYS A 82 -20.62 13.92 6.20
CA LYS A 82 -20.13 15.21 5.70
C LYS A 82 -18.61 15.32 5.92
N ASN A 83 -17.93 16.05 5.05
CA ASN A 83 -16.47 16.29 5.11
C ASN A 83 -15.55 15.06 4.86
N THR A 84 -15.90 14.17 3.94
CA THR A 84 -15.05 13.02 3.57
C THR A 84 -13.69 13.41 2.96
N LYS A 85 -13.54 14.65 2.46
CA LYS A 85 -12.26 15.15 1.95
C LYS A 85 -11.19 15.24 3.05
N GLY A 86 -11.59 15.56 4.27
CA GLY A 86 -10.68 15.61 5.43
C GLY A 86 -10.02 14.27 5.69
N VAL A 87 -10.75 13.17 5.54
CA VAL A 87 -10.23 11.80 5.74
C VAL A 87 -9.08 11.50 4.79
N VAL A 88 -9.19 11.88 3.52
CA VAL A 88 -8.09 11.69 2.55
C VAL A 88 -6.85 12.44 3.03
N ILE A 89 -7.01 13.72 3.38
CA ILE A 89 -5.89 14.56 3.85
C ILE A 89 -5.24 13.96 5.11
N THR A 90 -6.05 13.56 6.10
CA THR A 90 -5.58 12.95 7.34
C THR A 90 -4.84 11.64 7.09
N MET A 91 -5.36 10.77 6.23
CA MET A 91 -4.70 9.50 5.90
C MET A 91 -3.35 9.74 5.22
N PHE A 92 -3.28 10.63 4.23
CA PHE A 92 -1.99 10.97 3.62
C PHE A 92 -1.02 11.60 4.61
N ALA A 93 -1.48 12.48 5.51
CA ALA A 93 -0.63 13.03 6.56
C ALA A 93 -0.06 11.95 7.47
N ILE A 94 -0.87 10.96 7.86
CA ILE A 94 -0.41 9.79 8.64
C ILE A 94 0.64 9.00 7.84
N LEU A 95 0.40 8.74 6.55
CA LEU A 95 1.39 8.06 5.71
C LEU A 95 2.72 8.82 5.68
N PHE A 96 2.70 10.13 5.47
CA PHE A 96 3.91 10.95 5.46
C PHE A 96 4.63 10.94 6.81
N ILE A 97 3.91 10.97 7.92
CA ILE A 97 4.48 10.86 9.27
C ILE A 97 5.16 9.49 9.45
N LEU A 98 4.49 8.42 9.06
CA LEU A 98 5.04 7.06 9.14
C LEU A 98 6.29 6.91 8.26
N LEU A 99 6.26 7.43 7.03
CA LEU A 99 7.42 7.45 6.14
C LEU A 99 8.55 8.29 6.73
N TYR A 100 8.26 9.46 7.31
CA TYR A 100 9.25 10.30 7.97
C TYR A 100 9.95 9.54 9.10
N PHE A 101 9.20 8.88 9.99
CA PHE A 101 9.79 8.06 11.04
C PHE A 101 10.58 6.89 10.47
N LEU A 102 10.07 6.21 9.44
CA LEU A 102 10.80 5.15 8.76
C LEU A 102 12.17 5.65 8.29
N PHE A 103 12.23 6.74 7.51
CA PHE A 103 13.49 7.25 6.97
C PHE A 103 14.42 7.89 8.00
N THR A 104 13.90 8.47 9.08
CA THR A 104 14.73 9.04 10.16
C THR A 104 15.23 8.01 11.16
N SER A 105 14.60 6.84 11.25
CA SER A 105 15.06 5.72 12.10
C SER A 105 16.24 4.95 11.49
N PHE A 106 16.53 5.16 10.20
CA PHE A 106 17.63 4.52 9.47
C PHE A 106 18.83 5.45 9.22
N VAL A 107 18.81 6.67 9.80
CA VAL A 107 19.94 7.62 9.84
C VAL A 107 20.45 7.70 11.28
#